data_AF-I3R267-F1
#
_entry.id   AF-I3R267-F1
#
_cell.length_a   1.000
_cell.length_b   1.000
_cell.length_c   1.000
_cell.angle_alpha   90.00
_cell.angle_beta   90.00
_cell.angle_gamma   90.00
#
_symmetry.space_group_name_H-M   'P 1'
#
loop_
_entity.id
_entity.type
_entity.pdbx_description
1 polymer ?
#
loop_
_entity_poly.entity_id
_entity_poly.type
_entity_poly.pdbx_seq_one_letter_code
_entity_poly.pdbx_strand_id
1 'polypeptide(L)'
;MSAPSDDQPTRDRGPNEVFCRDCGAVIDERAEICPECGVRQRDPPQSSVDSAVDDLFEGGNPFIAALLSALFPGLGQLYNRELERGLAFAVGMVVTTLSTVVFIGIVLIPAVWLYSIYDAYTRAELRAEELRCEEADDETESAENSGAATNVESPDDSTA
;
A
#
# COMPACT_ATOMS: atom_id res chain seq x y z
N MET A 1 11.07 -34.28 -67.76
CA MET A 1 10.81 -33.55 -66.50
C MET A 1 11.42 -34.40 -65.41
N SER A 2 12.66 -34.08 -65.03
CA SER A 2 13.45 -34.90 -64.10
C SER A 2 12.94 -34.67 -62.68
N ALA A 3 12.54 -35.75 -62.00
CA ALA A 3 12.22 -35.71 -60.58
C ALA A 3 13.51 -35.43 -59.79
N PRO A 4 13.49 -34.56 -58.77
CA PRO A 4 14.63 -34.41 -57.87
C PRO A 4 14.71 -35.67 -57.01
N SER A 5 15.85 -36.35 -57.10
CA SER A 5 16.25 -37.41 -56.18
C SER A 5 16.56 -36.79 -54.82
N ASP A 6 15.55 -36.71 -53.95
CA ASP A 6 15.77 -36.50 -52.51
C ASP A 6 16.23 -37.82 -51.90
N ASP A 7 17.49 -38.16 -52.18
CA ASP A 7 18.23 -39.19 -51.46
C ASP A 7 18.82 -38.53 -50.20
N GLN A 8 17.95 -38.25 -49.23
CA GLN A 8 18.41 -37.87 -47.89
C GLN A 8 18.70 -39.16 -47.13
N PRO A 9 19.97 -39.48 -46.84
CA PRO A 9 20.29 -40.60 -45.99
C PRO A 9 19.65 -40.33 -44.63
N THR A 10 18.73 -41.19 -44.20
CA THR A 10 18.26 -41.21 -42.81
C THR A 10 19.43 -41.64 -41.95
N ARG A 11 20.36 -40.71 -41.69
CA ARG A 11 21.41 -40.87 -40.70
C ARG A 11 20.71 -40.91 -39.36
N ASP A 12 20.64 -42.11 -38.80
CA ASP A 12 20.33 -42.28 -37.39
C ASP A 12 21.31 -41.41 -36.59
N ARG A 13 20.75 -40.56 -35.73
CA ARG A 13 21.53 -39.68 -34.85
C ARG A 13 22.47 -40.50 -33.97
N GLY A 14 23.68 -39.98 -33.77
CA GLY A 14 24.61 -40.51 -32.79
C GLY A 14 24.13 -40.29 -31.34
N PRO A 15 24.79 -40.90 -30.36
CA PRO A 15 24.39 -40.83 -28.95
C PRO A 15 24.46 -39.42 -28.33
N ASN A 16 25.23 -38.49 -28.92
CA ASN A 16 25.35 -37.09 -28.46
C ASN A 16 24.75 -36.10 -29.47
N GLU A 17 23.86 -36.56 -30.34
CA GLU A 17 23.25 -35.75 -31.38
C GLU A 17 21.74 -35.69 -31.18
N VAL A 18 21.16 -34.54 -31.45
CA VAL A 18 19.73 -34.27 -31.38
C VAL A 18 19.26 -33.69 -32.69
N PHE A 19 17.95 -33.72 -32.94
CA PHE A 19 17.38 -33.05 -34.10
C PHE A 19 17.05 -31.60 -33.75
N CYS A 20 17.38 -30.69 -34.66
CA CYS A 20 16.93 -29.30 -34.61
C CYS A 20 15.39 -29.24 -34.59
N ARG A 21 14.81 -28.48 -33.66
CA ARG A 21 13.35 -28.35 -33.50
C ARG A 21 12.66 -27.63 -34.67
N ASP A 22 13.42 -26.88 -35.46
CA ASP A 22 12.89 -26.03 -36.54
C ASP A 22 13.09 -26.65 -37.92
N CYS A 23 14.34 -26.99 -38.27
CA CYS A 23 14.68 -27.51 -39.61
C CYS A 23 14.90 -29.03 -39.69
N GLY A 24 14.90 -29.74 -38.55
CA GLY A 24 15.09 -31.20 -38.52
C GLY A 24 16.50 -31.71 -38.78
N ALA A 25 17.50 -30.83 -38.93
CA ALA A 25 18.89 -31.24 -39.09
C ALA A 25 19.45 -31.92 -37.83
N VAL A 26 20.36 -32.89 -38.01
CA VAL A 26 21.11 -33.52 -36.92
C VAL A 26 22.19 -32.54 -36.43
N ILE A 27 22.13 -32.20 -35.14
CA ILE A 27 23.03 -31.25 -34.48
C ILE A 27 23.60 -31.87 -33.21
N ASP A 28 24.72 -31.35 -32.73
CA ASP A 28 25.26 -31.73 -31.42
C ASP A 28 24.28 -31.30 -30.30
N GLU A 29 24.13 -32.13 -29.27
CA GLU A 29 23.29 -31.85 -28.11
C GLU A 29 23.65 -30.52 -27.40
N ARG A 30 24.90 -30.06 -27.54
CA ARG A 30 25.41 -28.81 -26.93
C ARG A 30 25.29 -27.60 -27.85
N ALA A 31 24.77 -27.75 -29.07
CA ALA A 31 24.67 -26.65 -30.02
C ALA A 31 23.73 -25.54 -29.50
N GLU A 32 24.29 -24.36 -29.23
CA GLU A 32 23.49 -23.19 -28.83
C GLU A 32 22.68 -22.63 -30.00
N ILE A 33 23.23 -22.72 -31.21
CA ILE A 33 22.63 -22.27 -32.47
C ILE A 33 22.75 -23.41 -33.48
N CYS A 34 21.66 -23.72 -34.20
CA CYS A 34 21.69 -24.68 -35.28
C CYS A 34 22.53 -24.13 -36.46
N PRO A 35 23.57 -24.84 -36.94
CA PRO A 35 24.41 -24.36 -38.05
C PRO A 35 23.69 -24.39 -39.42
N GLU A 36 22.62 -25.16 -39.55
CA GLU A 36 21.87 -25.29 -40.81
C GLU A 36 20.82 -24.18 -41.01
N CYS A 37 20.09 -23.80 -39.95
CA CYS A 37 19.01 -22.82 -40.04
C CYS A 37 19.22 -21.53 -39.22
N GLY A 38 20.17 -21.52 -38.28
CA GLY A 38 20.46 -20.36 -37.43
C GLY A 38 19.53 -20.15 -36.23
N VAL A 39 18.52 -21.01 -36.01
CA VAL A 39 17.63 -20.92 -34.83
C VAL A 39 18.34 -21.43 -33.58
N ARG A 40 18.20 -20.68 -32.47
CA ARG A 40 18.73 -21.06 -31.14
C ARG A 40 18.01 -22.29 -30.62
N GLN A 41 18.78 -23.29 -30.19
CA GLN A 41 18.23 -24.57 -29.73
C GLN A 41 18.28 -24.72 -28.20
N ARG A 42 19.15 -23.97 -27.53
CA ARG A 42 19.23 -23.93 -26.08
C ARG A 42 18.46 -22.73 -25.56
N ASP A 43 17.42 -22.99 -24.80
CA ASP A 43 16.73 -21.94 -24.05
C ASP A 43 17.75 -21.24 -23.13
N PRO A 44 17.74 -19.89 -23.04
CA PRO A 44 18.66 -19.18 -22.17
C PRO A 44 18.48 -19.68 -20.73
N PRO A 45 19.57 -19.78 -19.93
CA PRO A 45 19.43 -20.12 -18.53
C PRO A 45 18.51 -19.08 -17.89
N GLN A 46 17.36 -19.54 -17.38
CA GLN A 46 16.43 -18.68 -16.67
C GLN A 46 17.19 -18.01 -15.53
N SER A 47 17.02 -16.69 -15.40
CA SER A 47 17.66 -15.89 -14.38
C SER A 47 17.51 -16.56 -13.00
N SER A 48 18.59 -16.54 -12.22
CA SER A 48 18.60 -17.09 -10.85
C SER A 48 17.56 -16.45 -9.93
N VAL A 49 17.03 -15.28 -10.31
CA VAL A 49 15.91 -14.66 -9.61
C VAL A 49 14.58 -15.28 -10.01
N ASP A 50 14.24 -15.39 -11.30
CA ASP A 50 12.98 -16.00 -11.78
C ASP A 50 12.84 -17.46 -11.33
N SER A 51 13.91 -18.23 -11.45
CA SER A 51 13.95 -19.63 -10.97
C SER A 51 13.84 -19.74 -9.44
N ALA A 52 14.40 -18.79 -8.69
CA ALA A 52 14.24 -18.76 -7.24
C ALA A 52 12.82 -18.35 -6.83
N VAL A 53 12.14 -17.48 -7.58
CA VAL A 53 10.73 -17.17 -7.30
C VAL A 53 9.83 -18.35 -7.64
N ASP A 54 10.05 -19.04 -8.76
CA ASP A 54 9.29 -20.25 -9.10
C ASP A 54 9.53 -21.41 -8.11
N ASP A 55 10.78 -21.66 -7.67
CA ASP A 55 11.06 -22.67 -6.63
C ASP A 55 10.44 -22.32 -5.26
N LEU A 56 10.31 -21.03 -4.95
CA LEU A 56 9.61 -20.55 -3.74
C LEU A 56 8.10 -20.85 -3.79
N PHE A 57 7.49 -20.87 -4.98
CA PHE A 57 6.06 -21.14 -5.16
C PHE A 57 5.74 -22.61 -5.45
N GLU A 58 6.64 -23.38 -6.07
CA GLU A 58 6.35 -24.74 -6.56
C GLU A 58 6.66 -25.86 -5.54
N GLY A 59 7.51 -25.63 -4.52
CA GLY A 59 7.53 -26.49 -3.33
C GLY A 59 8.86 -26.67 -2.61
N GLY A 60 8.83 -26.49 -1.28
CA GLY A 60 9.81 -27.19 -0.44
C GLY A 60 10.01 -26.78 1.01
N ASN A 61 9.43 -25.68 1.52
CA ASN A 61 9.71 -25.29 2.92
C ASN A 61 8.50 -24.73 3.69
N PRO A 62 7.91 -25.50 4.63
CA PRO A 62 6.74 -25.07 5.42
C PRO A 62 6.98 -23.81 6.27
N PHE A 63 8.25 -23.49 6.54
CA PHE A 63 8.65 -22.30 7.29
C PHE A 63 8.48 -21.00 6.48
N ILE A 64 8.65 -21.06 5.15
CA ILE A 64 8.50 -19.91 4.24
C ILE A 64 7.01 -19.61 4.06
N ALA A 65 6.19 -20.64 3.89
CA ALA A 65 4.73 -20.50 3.89
C ALA A 65 4.21 -19.88 5.21
N ALA A 66 4.79 -20.25 6.36
CA ALA A 66 4.46 -19.67 7.66
C ALA A 66 4.90 -18.20 7.79
N LEU A 67 6.09 -17.85 7.32
CA LEU A 67 6.60 -16.48 7.39
C LEU A 67 5.85 -15.54 6.42
N LEU A 68 5.51 -16.00 5.22
CA LEU A 68 4.63 -15.26 4.31
C LEU A 68 3.20 -15.12 4.86
N SER A 69 2.71 -16.11 5.61
CA SER A 69 1.43 -15.99 6.36
C SER A 69 1.50 -15.00 7.52
N ALA A 70 2.68 -14.85 8.14
CA ALA A 70 2.87 -13.95 9.25
C ALA A 70 2.95 -12.48 8.78
N LEU A 71 3.48 -12.26 7.57
CA LEU A 71 3.58 -10.93 6.96
C LEU A 71 2.23 -10.42 6.43
N PHE A 72 1.38 -11.33 5.95
CA PHE A 72 -0.03 -11.08 5.64
C PHE A 72 -0.89 -12.28 6.09
N PRO A 73 -1.71 -12.15 7.15
CA PRO A 73 -2.53 -13.25 7.64
C PRO A 73 -3.39 -13.81 6.50
N GLY A 74 -3.25 -15.10 6.20
CA GLY A 74 -4.04 -15.80 5.17
C GLY A 74 -3.26 -16.35 3.97
N LEU A 75 -2.03 -15.92 3.69
CA LEU A 75 -1.30 -16.37 2.49
C LEU A 75 -0.82 -17.83 2.54
N GLY A 76 -0.47 -18.40 3.69
CA GLY A 76 0.03 -19.79 3.76
C GLY A 76 -1.05 -20.86 3.86
N GLN A 77 -2.33 -20.50 4.00
CA GLN A 77 -3.41 -21.46 3.76
C GLN A 77 -3.57 -21.75 2.26
N LEU A 78 -3.09 -20.86 1.37
CA LEU A 78 -3.03 -21.08 -0.08
C LEU A 78 -1.98 -22.14 -0.46
N TYR A 79 -0.92 -22.27 0.33
CA TYR A 79 0.19 -23.20 0.09
C TYR A 79 -0.23 -24.67 0.23
N ASN A 80 -1.21 -24.98 1.07
CA ASN A 80 -1.63 -26.36 1.34
C ASN A 80 -2.65 -26.92 0.34
N ARG A 81 -2.96 -26.20 -0.77
CA ARG A 81 -3.98 -26.51 -1.81
C ARG A 81 -5.40 -26.83 -1.30
N GLU A 82 -5.67 -26.79 0.00
CA GLU A 82 -6.99 -26.86 0.62
C GLU A 82 -7.69 -25.49 0.57
N LEU A 83 -8.04 -25.04 -0.64
CA LEU A 83 -8.72 -23.76 -0.91
C LEU A 83 -9.97 -23.56 -0.04
N GLU A 84 -10.67 -24.64 0.31
CA GLU A 84 -11.86 -24.61 1.15
C GLU A 84 -11.57 -24.05 2.55
N ARG A 85 -10.43 -24.42 3.16
CA ARG A 85 -10.05 -23.95 4.49
C ARG A 85 -9.41 -22.56 4.43
N GLY A 86 -8.67 -22.26 3.37
CA GLY A 86 -8.12 -20.92 3.13
C GLY A 86 -9.21 -19.85 2.99
N LEU A 87 -10.29 -20.15 2.25
CA LEU A 87 -11.42 -19.22 2.09
C LEU A 87 -12.15 -18.97 3.42
N ALA A 88 -12.33 -20.00 4.26
CA ALA A 88 -12.97 -19.84 5.57
C ALA A 88 -12.20 -18.88 6.48
N PHE A 89 -10.87 -18.98 6.51
CA PHE A 89 -10.03 -18.04 7.26
C PHE A 89 -10.02 -16.64 6.66
N ALA A 90 -9.99 -16.50 5.33
CA ALA A 90 -10.07 -15.21 4.66
C ALA A 90 -11.39 -14.47 4.96
N VAL A 91 -12.52 -15.18 4.85
CA VAL A 91 -13.85 -14.65 5.19
C VAL A 91 -13.91 -14.33 6.68
N GLY A 92 -13.42 -15.22 7.55
CA GLY A 92 -13.36 -14.98 8.99
C GLY A 92 -12.58 -13.71 9.35
N MET A 93 -11.48 -13.43 8.68
CA MET A 93 -10.70 -12.20 8.89
C MET A 93 -11.47 -10.96 8.43
N VAL A 94 -12.09 -10.98 7.25
CA VAL A 94 -12.90 -9.87 6.75
C VAL A 94 -14.06 -9.58 7.70
N VAL A 95 -14.78 -10.61 8.13
CA VAL A 95 -15.89 -10.49 9.07
C VAL A 95 -15.42 -9.94 10.42
N THR A 96 -14.29 -10.45 10.95
CA THR A 96 -13.74 -10.00 12.23
C THR A 96 -13.29 -8.54 12.17
N THR A 97 -12.59 -8.14 11.11
CA THR A 97 -12.15 -6.76 10.89
C THR A 97 -13.35 -5.84 10.74
N LEU A 98 -14.33 -6.18 9.90
CA LEU A 98 -15.54 -5.36 9.72
C LEU A 98 -16.34 -5.25 11.02
N SER A 99 -16.50 -6.35 11.77
CA SER A 99 -17.21 -6.34 13.05
C SER A 99 -16.51 -5.45 14.08
N THR A 100 -15.17 -5.49 14.13
CA THR A 100 -14.37 -4.63 15.01
C THR A 100 -14.52 -3.15 14.65
N VAL A 101 -14.44 -2.81 13.35
CA VAL A 101 -14.62 -1.42 12.87
C VAL A 101 -16.02 -0.90 13.20
N VAL A 102 -17.06 -1.70 12.96
CA VAL A 102 -18.45 -1.32 13.30
C VAL A 102 -18.61 -1.13 14.80
N PHE A 103 -18.08 -2.03 15.62
CA PHE A 103 -18.15 -1.93 17.07
C PHE A 103 -17.44 -0.68 17.61
N ILE A 104 -16.23 -0.41 17.13
CA ILE A 104 -15.47 0.80 17.47
C ILE A 104 -16.26 2.05 17.05
N GLY A 105 -16.85 2.04 15.85
CA GLY A 105 -17.69 3.14 15.37
C GLY A 105 -18.89 3.40 16.29
N ILE A 106 -19.63 2.35 16.68
CA ILE A 106 -20.80 2.47 17.56
C ILE A 106 -20.43 3.07 18.92
N VAL A 107 -19.23 2.81 19.44
CA VAL A 107 -18.77 3.37 20.71
C VAL A 107 -18.21 4.79 20.55
N LEU A 108 -17.41 5.03 19.50
CA LEU A 108 -16.78 6.33 19.28
C LEU A 108 -17.75 7.42 18.85
N ILE A 109 -18.79 7.10 18.05
CA ILE A 109 -19.78 8.08 17.60
C ILE A 109 -20.46 8.81 18.78
N PRO A 110 -21.08 8.12 19.76
CA PRO A 110 -21.70 8.81 20.89
C PRO A 110 -20.67 9.50 21.78
N ALA A 111 -19.45 8.95 21.92
CA ALA A 111 -18.38 9.59 22.68
C ALA A 111 -17.95 10.93 22.05
N VAL A 112 -17.74 10.95 20.73
CA VAL A 112 -17.39 12.17 19.97
C VAL A 112 -18.54 13.17 19.98
N TRP A 113 -19.79 12.70 19.88
CA TRP A 113 -20.96 13.57 19.97
C TRP A 113 -21.12 14.21 21.36
N LEU A 114 -20.89 13.47 22.44
CA LEU A 114 -20.88 14.05 23.78
C LEU A 114 -19.72 15.03 23.96
N TYR A 115 -18.55 14.70 23.43
CA TYR A 115 -17.39 15.59 23.46
C TYR A 115 -17.65 16.90 22.70
N SER A 116 -18.33 16.86 21.56
CA SER A 116 -18.64 18.07 20.79
C SER A 116 -19.64 18.98 21.50
N ILE A 117 -20.61 18.40 22.23
CA ILE A 117 -21.52 19.15 23.09
C ILE A 117 -20.74 19.82 24.22
N TYR A 118 -19.86 19.07 24.89
CA TYR A 118 -19.01 19.61 25.96
C TYR A 118 -18.09 20.74 25.48
N ASP A 119 -17.44 20.59 24.33
CA ASP A 119 -16.60 21.64 23.71
C ASP A 119 -17.43 22.88 23.37
N ALA A 120 -18.64 22.70 22.83
CA ALA A 120 -19.54 23.82 22.52
C ALA A 120 -19.95 24.60 23.78
N TYR A 121 -20.28 23.92 24.89
CA TYR A 121 -20.60 24.57 26.16
C TYR A 121 -19.40 25.31 26.74
N THR A 122 -18.24 24.67 26.78
CA THR A 122 -17.01 25.27 27.31
C THR A 122 -16.62 26.51 26.49
N ARG A 123 -16.69 26.44 25.16
CA ARG A 123 -16.42 27.59 24.28
C ARG A 123 -17.47 28.70 24.37
N ALA A 124 -18.68 28.41 24.82
CA ALA A 124 -19.70 29.43 25.03
C ALA A 124 -19.42 30.22 26.32
N GLU A 125 -19.01 29.55 27.41
CA GLU A 125 -18.64 30.21 28.67
C GLU A 125 -17.43 31.12 28.51
N LEU A 126 -16.35 30.67 27.86
CA LEU A 126 -15.16 31.51 27.67
C LEU A 126 -15.48 32.83 26.97
N ARG A 127 -16.28 32.79 25.90
CA ARG A 127 -16.68 34.02 25.18
C ARG A 127 -17.57 34.93 26.03
N ALA A 128 -18.40 34.36 26.89
CA ALA A 128 -19.24 35.13 27.79
C ALA A 128 -18.44 35.80 28.92
N GLU A 129 -17.26 35.28 29.26
CA GLU A 129 -16.29 35.94 30.15
C GLU A 129 -15.53 37.05 29.42
N GLU A 130 -15.05 36.79 28.19
CA GLU A 130 -14.35 37.78 27.35
C GLU A 130 -15.19 39.05 27.13
N LEU A 131 -16.47 38.89 26.74
CA LEU A 131 -17.37 40.03 26.53
C LEU A 131 -17.60 40.86 27.80
N ARG A 132 -17.61 40.24 28.98
CA ARG A 132 -17.76 40.96 30.25
C ARG A 132 -16.51 41.75 30.61
N CYS A 133 -15.32 41.26 30.26
CA CYS A 133 -14.09 42.01 30.44
C CYS A 133 -14.04 43.20 29.48
N GLU A 134 -14.42 43.01 28.21
CA GLU A 134 -14.46 44.10 27.23
C GLU A 134 -15.44 45.21 27.64
N GLU A 135 -16.62 44.84 28.15
CA GLU A 135 -17.59 45.81 28.69
C GLU A 135 -17.05 46.54 29.93
N ALA A 136 -16.32 45.84 30.82
CA ALA A 136 -15.71 46.46 32.01
C ALA A 136 -14.55 47.41 31.64
N ASP A 137 -13.73 47.06 30.65
CA ASP A 137 -12.64 47.90 30.17
C ASP A 137 -13.18 49.17 29.50
N ASP A 138 -14.21 49.07 28.66
CA ASP A 138 -14.90 50.20 28.02
C ASP A 138 -15.52 51.18 29.06
N GLU A 139 -16.10 50.65 30.15
CA GLU A 139 -16.60 51.46 31.27
C GLU A 139 -15.46 52.21 31.98
N THR A 140 -14.33 51.54 32.23
CA THR A 140 -13.17 52.18 32.90
C THR A 140 -12.52 53.25 32.03
N GLU A 141 -12.37 53.02 30.72
CA GLU A 141 -11.82 54.01 29.78
C GLU A 141 -12.73 55.25 29.68
N SER A 142 -14.04 55.03 29.66
CA SER A 142 -15.04 56.10 29.66
C SER A 142 -14.99 56.95 30.94
N ALA A 143 -14.83 56.32 32.11
CA ALA A 143 -14.69 57.02 33.38
C ALA A 143 -13.38 57.82 33.46
N GLU A 144 -12.27 57.25 32.97
CA GLU A 144 -10.97 57.91 32.95
C GLU A 144 -10.96 59.13 32.01
N ASN A 145 -11.51 59.00 30.79
CA ASN A 145 -11.62 60.11 29.84
C ASN A 145 -12.55 61.24 30.36
N SER A 146 -13.66 60.90 31.03
CA SER A 146 -14.53 61.91 31.64
C SER A 146 -13.88 62.62 32.82
N GLY A 147 -13.04 61.94 33.60
CA GLY A 147 -12.26 62.56 34.68
C GLY A 147 -11.16 63.47 34.14
N ALA A 148 -10.46 63.04 33.08
CA ALA A 148 -9.43 63.84 32.41
C ALA A 148 -10.01 65.12 31.79
N ALA A 149 -11.20 65.07 31.18
CA ALA A 149 -11.87 66.24 30.62
C ALA A 149 -12.17 67.34 31.65
N THR A 150 -12.37 66.99 32.93
CA THR A 150 -12.59 67.98 34.00
C THR A 150 -11.32 68.67 34.50
N ASN A 151 -10.13 68.21 34.08
CA ASN A 151 -8.84 68.73 34.55
C ASN A 151 -8.02 69.44 33.46
N VAL A 152 -8.58 69.60 32.25
CA VAL A 152 -8.00 70.40 31.15
C VAL A 152 -8.71 71.75 31.09
N GLU A 153 -8.71 72.49 32.20
CA GLU A 153 -9.06 73.91 32.21
C GLU A 153 -8.07 74.67 33.08
N SER A 154 -6.86 74.83 32.55
CA SER A 154 -6.00 75.97 32.88
C SER A 154 -5.22 76.37 31.63
N PRO A 155 -5.64 77.45 30.96
CA PRO A 155 -4.74 78.26 30.17
C PRO A 155 -4.15 79.34 31.08
N ASP A 156 -2.85 79.23 31.33
CA ASP A 156 -2.01 80.39 31.57
C ASP A 156 -2.13 81.36 30.36
N ASP A 157 -2.51 82.61 30.62
CA ASP A 157 -2.16 83.78 29.80
C ASP A 157 -2.16 84.97 30.78
N SER A 158 -1.04 85.34 31.39
CA SER A 158 0.06 86.14 30.84
C SER A 158 -0.37 87.46 30.18
N THR A 159 0.41 88.49 30.51
CA THR A 159 0.63 89.75 29.77
C THR A 159 -0.25 90.99 30.02
N ALA A 160 0.47 92.05 30.42
CA ALA A 160 0.27 93.50 30.26
C ALA A 160 -0.40 94.29 31.40
#